data_AF-A0A377TU55-F1
#
_entry.id   AF-A0A377TU55-F1
#
_cell.length_a   1.000
_cell.length_b   1.000
_cell.length_c   1.000
_cell.angle_alpha   90.00
_cell.angle_beta   90.00
_cell.angle_gamma   90.00
#
_symmetry.space_group_name_H-M   'P 1'
#
loop_
_entity.id
_entity.type
_entity.pdbx_description
1 polymer ?
#
loop_
_entity_poly.entity_id
_entity_poly.type
_entity_poly.pdbx_seq_one_letter_code
_entity_poly.pdbx_strand_id
1 'polypeptide(L)' 'MFTVIFGRPGCPYCVRAKELAEKLTNERDDFNYRYVDIHAEGISKADLEKNRWQTG' A
#
# COMPACT_ATOMS: atom_id res chain seq x y z
N MET A 1 -6.34 -8.90 9.48
CA MET A 1 -5.84 -8.88 8.08
C MET A 1 -4.91 -7.70 7.85
N PHE A 2 -3.77 -7.91 7.18
CA PHE A 2 -2.75 -6.87 6.92
C PHE A 2 -2.63 -6.53 5.42
N THR A 3 -2.80 -5.26 5.05
CA THR A 3 -2.79 -4.79 3.66
C THR A 3 -1.64 -3.83 3.37
N VAL A 4 -0.80 -4.14 2.38
CA VAL A 4 0.25 -3.22 1.93
C VAL A 4 -0.22 -2.49 0.67
N ILE A 5 -0.20 -1.16 0.72
CA ILE A 5 -0.63 -0.28 -0.37
C ILE A 5 0.61 0.37 -0.96
N PHE A 6 0.99 -0.05 -2.17
CA PHE A 6 2.06 0.57 -2.94
C PHE A 6 1.51 1.75 -3.74
N GLY A 7 1.88 2.96 -3.34
CA GLY A 7 1.34 4.19 -3.90
C GLY A 7 2.42 5.18 -4.32
N ARG A 8 1.99 6.24 -5.01
CA ARG A 8 2.81 7.38 -5.41
C ARG A 8 2.11 8.67 -4.99
N PRO A 9 2.81 9.71 -4.49
CA PRO A 9 2.17 10.90 -3.94
C PRO A 9 1.47 11.74 -5.01
N GLY A 10 1.89 11.59 -6.27
CA GLY A 10 1.30 12.28 -7.43
C GLY A 10 0.06 11.60 -8.02
N CYS A 11 -0.41 10.47 -7.46
CA CYS A 11 -1.58 9.77 -7.96
C CYS A 11 -2.80 9.99 -7.04
N PRO A 12 -3.87 10.66 -7.52
CA PRO A 12 -5.03 10.97 -6.68
C PRO A 12 -5.74 9.71 -6.17
N TYR A 13 -5.65 8.60 -6.91
CA TYR A 13 -6.21 7.31 -6.48
C TYR A 13 -5.41 6.67 -5.34
N CYS A 14 -4.08 6.79 -5.34
CA CYS A 14 -3.23 6.24 -4.27
C CYS A 14 -3.47 6.96 -2.94
N VAL A 15 -3.63 8.29 -3.00
CA VAL A 15 -3.97 9.11 -1.82
C VAL A 15 -5.32 8.70 -1.25
N ARG A 16 -6.35 8.58 -2.10
CA ARG A 16 -7.67 8.09 -1.66
C ARG A 16 -7.62 6.67 -1.06
N ALA A 17 -6.83 5.77 -1.64
CA ALA A 17 -6.68 4.42 -1.10
C ALA A 17 -6.08 4.43 0.32
N LYS A 18 -5.11 5.32 0.57
CA LYS A 18 -4.54 5.53 1.91
C LYS A 18 -5.60 6.02 2.90
N GLU A 19 -6.39 7.03 2.53
CA GLU A 19 -7.43 7.60 3.38
C GLU A 19 -8.51 6.56 3.73
N LEU A 20 -8.94 5.77 2.74
CA LEU A 20 -9.91 4.70 2.97
C LEU A 20 -9.35 3.61 3.90
N ALA A 21 -8.09 3.24 3.73
CA ALA A 21 -7.44 2.25 4.59
C ALA A 21 -7.25 2.75 6.03
N GLU A 22 -6.98 4.05 6.21
CA GLU A 22 -6.94 4.71 7.51
C GLU A 22 -8.30 4.62 8.21
N LYS A 23 -9.36 4.95 7.48
CA LYS A 23 -10.74 4.86 7.96
C LYS A 23 -11.12 3.42 8.36
N LEU A 24 -10.75 2.45 7.51
CA LEU A 24 -10.98 1.02 7.78
C LEU A 24 -10.22 0.52 9.02
N THR A 25 -9.00 1.00 9.24
CA THR A 25 -8.20 0.67 10.44
C THR A 25 -8.83 1.24 11.71
N ASN A 26 -9.46 2.41 11.60
CA ASN A 26 -10.18 3.02 12.72
C ASN A 26 -11.52 2.31 13.01
N GLU A 27 -12.21 1.84 11.96
CA GLU A 27 -13.50 1.13 12.09
C GLU A 27 -13.35 -0.37 12.41
N ARG A 28 -12.18 -0.97 12.14
CA ARG A 28 -11.92 -2.41 12.29
C ARG A 28 -10.59 -2.65 12.99
N ASP A 29 -10.61 -3.11 14.23
CA ASP A 29 -9.40 -3.51 14.98
C ASP A 29 -8.59 -4.65 14.33
N ASP A 30 -9.23 -5.50 13.52
CA ASP A 30 -8.50 -6.56 12.79
C ASP A 30 -7.85 -6.04 11.50
N PHE A 31 -8.12 -4.80 11.07
CA PHE A 31 -7.58 -4.28 9.83
C PHE A 31 -6.36 -3.40 10.09
N ASN A 32 -5.20 -3.81 9.57
CA ASN A 32 -3.99 -3.01 9.60
C ASN A 32 -3.48 -2.80 8.17
N TYR A 33 -2.87 -1.64 7.91
CA TYR A 33 -2.31 -1.34 6.60
C TYR A 33 -0.97 -0.60 6.69
N ARG A 34 -0.19 -0.73 5.62
CA ARG A 34 1.05 0.03 5.41
C ARG A 34 1.03 0.68 4.04
N TYR A 35 1.14 2.00 4.01
CA TYR A 35 1.33 2.75 2.77
C TYR A 35 2.83 2.84 2.46
N VAL A 36 3.23 2.36 1.29
CA VAL A 36 4.62 2.36 0.82
C VAL A 36 4.71 3.25 -0.40
N ASP A 37 5.55 4.29 -0.30
CA ASP A 37 5.82 5.16 -1.43
C ASP A 37 6.92 4.56 -2.30
N ILE A 38 6.54 4.00 -3.43
CA ILE A 38 7.47 3.26 -4.30
C ILE A 38 8.55 4.16 -4.90
N HIS A 39 8.28 5.46 -5.04
CA HIS A 39 9.24 6.42 -5.56
C HIS A 39 10.25 6.85 -4.49
N ALA A 40 9.78 7.11 -3.26
CA ALA A 40 10.67 7.47 -2.15
C ALA A 40 11.58 6.31 -1.72
N GLU A 41 11.06 5.08 -1.73
CA GLU A 41 11.82 3.87 -1.38
C GLU A 41 12.75 3.39 -2.52
N GLY A 42 12.69 4.00 -3.70
CA GLY A 42 13.47 3.57 -4.87
C GLY A 42 13.03 2.22 -5.45
N ILE A 43 11.80 1.78 -5.15
CA ILE A 43 11.24 0.52 -5.62
C ILE A 43 10.85 0.69 -7.10
N SER A 44 11.62 0.03 -7.97
CA SER A 44 11.32 0.01 -9.40
C SER A 44 10.19 -0.97 -9.72
N LYS A 45 9.54 -0.77 -10.87
CA LYS A 45 8.44 -1.64 -11.35
C LYS A 45 8.85 -3.12 -11.39
N ALA A 46 10.11 -3.41 -11.72
CA ALA A 46 10.66 -4.76 -11.72
C ALA A 46 10.69 -5.43 -10.33
N ASP A 47 10.80 -4.64 -9.26
CA ASP A 47 10.78 -5.13 -7.88
C ASP A 47 9.34 -5.45 -7.42
N LEU A 48 8.38 -4.60 -7.81
CA LEU A 48 6.94 -4.86 -7.63
C LEU A 48 6.49 -6.11 -8.38
N GLU A 49 7.01 -6.33 -9.59
CA GLU A 49 6.72 -7.54 -10.39
C GLU A 49 7.27 -8.81 -9.74
N LYS A 50 8.40 -8.74 -9.05
CA LYS A 50 8.97 -9.86 -8.27
C LYS A 50 8.17 -10.19 -7.01
N ASN A 51 7.58 -9.18 -6.38
CA ASN A 51 6.81 -9.35 -5.14
C ASN A 51 5.35 -9.79 -5.34
N ARG A 52 4.87 -9.95 -6.58
CA ARG A 52 3.53 -10.47 -6.87
C ARG A 52 3.33 -11.96 -6.50
N TRP A 53 4.40 -12.69 -6.14
CA TRP A 53 4.38 -14.15 -5.92
C TRP A 53 5.13 -14.66 -4.69
N GLN A 54 5.58 -13.82 -3.76
CA GLN A 54 6.14 -14.31 -2.47
C GLN A 54 5.04 -14.40 -1.40
N THR A 55 3.96 -15.10 -1.72
CA THR A 55 3.24 -15.93 -0.75
C THR A 55 3.79 -17.34 -0.93
N GLY A 56 4.92 -17.61 -0.27
CA GLY A 56 5.36 -18.96 0.03
C GLY A 56 4.65 -19.45 1.28
#